data_AF-A0AAE0CCW3-F1
#
_entry.id   AF-A0AAE0CCW3-F1
#
_cell.length_a   1.000
_cell.length_b   1.000
_cell.length_c   1.000
_cell.angle_alpha   90.00
_cell.angle_beta   90.00
_cell.angle_gamma   90.00
#
_symmetry.space_group_name_H-M   'P 1'
#
loop_
_entity.id
_entity.type
_entity.pdbx_description
1 polymer ?
#
loop_
_entity_poly.entity_id
_entity_poly.type
_entity_poly.pdbx_seq_one_letter_code
_entity_poly.pdbx_strand_id
1 'polypeptide(L)'
;MTGSFEQAEASTCVEMPALQGRGYCKPATIYEDYVLTDSGLQYKDFRLGAGDVPQAGDKVVVDWDGYTVGYFGRIIQAKNLSKGGAFEDGDVGFLRFTLDSGAVIPAFEEALYGMRVGGIRRILVPPGPLNYPEDTGFKKIGPVPDTRSGKNALGFVVVNEGAIDKTLLFDIELLGIGANAKARRAEGTWIAGPFAENK
;
A
#
# COMPACT_ATOMS: atom_id res chain seq x y z
N MET A 1 43.20 -18.49 5.70
CA MET A 1 42.14 -17.51 5.42
C MET A 1 40.92 -18.27 4.93
N THR A 2 40.09 -18.72 5.85
CA THR A 2 38.78 -19.31 5.54
C THR A 2 37.75 -18.24 5.85
N GLY A 3 37.35 -17.49 4.83
CA GLY A 3 36.22 -16.57 4.96
C GLY A 3 34.96 -17.40 5.13
N SER A 4 34.36 -17.35 6.31
CA SER A 4 32.98 -17.78 6.49
C SER A 4 32.11 -16.86 5.66
N PHE A 5 31.39 -17.43 4.71
CA PHE A 5 30.25 -16.74 4.13
C PHE A 5 29.22 -16.63 5.24
N GLU A 6 29.12 -15.43 5.81
CA GLU A 6 28.10 -15.06 6.78
C GLU A 6 26.74 -15.41 6.19
N GLN A 7 26.04 -16.29 6.88
CA GLN A 7 24.75 -16.81 6.47
C GLN A 7 23.75 -15.65 6.60
N ALA A 8 23.39 -15.04 5.47
CA ALA A 8 22.39 -13.98 5.44
C ALA A 8 21.11 -14.49 6.11
N GLU A 9 20.67 -13.74 7.13
CA GLU A 9 19.49 -14.07 7.92
C GLU A 9 18.25 -14.26 7.03
N ALA A 10 17.37 -15.14 7.48
CA ALA A 10 16.25 -15.69 6.73
C ALA A 10 15.41 -14.61 6.02
N SER A 11 15.69 -14.39 4.74
CA SER A 11 14.75 -13.75 3.84
C SER A 11 13.58 -14.72 3.66
N THR A 12 12.42 -14.36 4.20
CA THR A 12 11.21 -15.16 4.04
C THR A 12 10.90 -15.30 2.55
N CYS A 13 10.47 -16.48 2.13
CA CYS A 13 10.10 -16.70 0.73
C CYS A 13 8.83 -15.90 0.39
N VAL A 14 8.81 -15.20 -0.75
CA VAL A 14 7.58 -14.67 -1.33
C VAL A 14 6.69 -15.86 -1.70
N GLU A 15 5.46 -15.85 -1.20
CA GLU A 15 4.51 -16.91 -1.50
C GLU A 15 4.12 -16.88 -2.99
N MET A 16 4.37 -17.99 -3.68
CA MET A 16 4.08 -18.21 -5.09
C MET A 16 3.58 -19.65 -5.27
N PRO A 17 2.29 -19.87 -5.60
CA PRO A 17 1.73 -21.21 -5.72
C PRO A 17 2.53 -22.12 -6.67
N ALA A 18 2.96 -21.60 -7.82
CA ALA A 18 3.73 -22.36 -8.81
C ALA A 18 5.13 -22.85 -8.32
N LEU A 19 5.69 -22.24 -7.27
CA LEU A 19 7.01 -22.60 -6.73
C LEU A 19 6.93 -23.54 -5.52
N GLN A 20 5.73 -23.82 -5.01
CA GLN A 20 5.55 -24.73 -3.88
C GLN A 20 6.13 -26.12 -4.22
N GLY A 21 6.96 -26.66 -3.31
CA GLY A 21 7.61 -27.96 -3.46
C GLY A 21 8.75 -28.03 -4.49
N ARG A 22 9.17 -26.90 -5.09
CA ARG A 22 10.23 -26.88 -6.12
C ARG A 22 11.66 -26.83 -5.56
N GLY A 23 11.84 -26.73 -4.25
CA GLY A 23 13.16 -26.68 -3.59
C GLY A 23 13.90 -25.34 -3.74
N TYR A 24 13.24 -24.32 -4.28
CA TYR A 24 13.72 -22.94 -4.35
C TYR A 24 12.54 -21.96 -4.28
N CYS A 25 12.80 -20.72 -3.88
CA CYS A 25 11.79 -19.67 -3.82
C CYS A 25 12.37 -18.32 -4.24
N LYS A 26 11.51 -17.33 -4.48
CA LYS A 26 11.93 -15.93 -4.58
C LYS A 26 12.07 -15.36 -3.16
N PRO A 27 13.23 -14.82 -2.76
CA PRO A 27 13.35 -14.11 -1.49
C PRO A 27 12.43 -12.88 -1.44
N ALA A 28 11.77 -12.63 -0.31
CA ALA A 28 11.05 -11.39 -0.07
C ALA A 28 12.03 -10.23 -0.01
N THR A 29 11.72 -9.16 -0.75
CA THR A 29 12.51 -7.94 -0.69
C THR A 29 12.12 -7.15 0.56
N ILE A 30 13.07 -6.99 1.47
CA ILE A 30 12.95 -6.09 2.62
C ILE A 30 13.70 -4.80 2.29
N TYR A 31 13.03 -3.66 2.46
CA TYR A 31 13.60 -2.35 2.22
C TYR A 31 14.01 -1.74 3.56
N GLU A 32 15.31 -1.52 3.76
CA GLU A 32 15.88 -1.06 5.03
C GLU A 32 15.34 0.31 5.49
N ASP A 33 14.90 1.14 4.53
CA ASP A 33 14.32 2.45 4.79
C ASP A 33 12.81 2.42 5.06
N TYR A 34 12.21 1.22 5.15
CA TYR A 34 10.81 0.98 5.48
C TYR A 34 10.71 0.37 6.87
N VAL A 35 9.63 0.70 7.57
CA VAL A 35 9.24 -0.01 8.78
C VAL A 35 8.58 -1.32 8.38
N LEU A 36 9.09 -2.44 8.89
CA LEU A 36 8.47 -3.76 8.78
C LEU A 36 7.62 -4.04 10.02
N THR A 37 6.34 -4.35 9.83
CA THR A 37 5.44 -4.74 10.93
C THR A 37 5.46 -6.25 11.16
N ASP A 38 4.95 -6.68 12.32
CA ASP A 38 4.85 -8.10 12.68
C ASP A 38 3.96 -8.90 11.70
N SER A 39 3.03 -8.25 11.01
CA SER A 39 2.18 -8.88 9.99
C SER A 39 2.90 -9.06 8.64
N GLY A 40 4.10 -8.48 8.49
CA GLY A 40 4.89 -8.48 7.26
C GLY A 40 4.60 -7.30 6.34
N LEU A 41 3.73 -6.37 6.72
CA LEU A 41 3.54 -5.12 5.99
C LEU A 41 4.81 -4.28 6.08
N GLN A 42 5.25 -3.72 4.96
CA GLN A 42 6.31 -2.70 4.96
C GLN A 42 5.71 -1.35 4.63
N TYR A 43 6.06 -0.30 5.38
CA TYR A 43 5.61 1.05 5.08
C TYR A 43 6.68 2.12 5.27
N LYS A 44 6.50 3.24 4.57
CA LYS A 44 7.33 4.43 4.69
C LYS A 44 6.47 5.68 4.62
N ASP A 45 6.63 6.56 5.60
CA ASP A 45 6.02 7.88 5.57
C ASP A 45 6.83 8.83 4.68
N PHE A 46 6.13 9.58 3.83
CA PHE A 46 6.68 10.65 3.01
C PHE A 46 6.25 12.03 3.51
N ARG A 47 5.09 12.10 4.15
CA ARG A 47 4.60 13.31 4.81
C ARG A 47 3.92 12.93 6.11
N LEU A 48 4.31 13.60 7.20
CA LEU A 48 3.64 13.46 8.50
C LEU A 48 2.47 14.44 8.54
N GLY A 49 1.26 13.92 8.73
CA GLY A 49 0.06 14.74 8.86
C GLY A 49 0.03 15.53 10.17
N ALA A 50 -0.64 16.68 10.16
CA ALA A 50 -0.81 17.53 11.35
C ALA A 50 -2.17 17.35 12.05
N GLY A 51 -3.11 16.64 11.42
CA GLY A 51 -4.46 16.47 11.96
C GLY A 51 -4.61 15.28 12.90
N ASP A 52 -5.87 14.89 13.08
CA ASP A 52 -6.28 13.80 13.96
C ASP A 52 -5.79 12.43 13.47
N VAL A 53 -5.69 11.50 14.42
CA VAL A 53 -5.34 10.09 14.17
C VAL A 53 -6.65 9.29 14.09
N PRO A 54 -6.88 8.48 13.05
CA PRO A 54 -8.09 7.69 12.93
C PRO A 54 -8.13 6.58 13.98
N GLN A 55 -9.34 6.26 14.44
CA GLN A 55 -9.63 5.18 15.38
C GLN A 55 -10.56 4.13 14.75
N ALA A 56 -10.57 2.92 15.31
CA ALA A 56 -11.49 1.87 14.89
C ALA A 56 -12.95 2.38 14.86
N GLY A 57 -13.66 2.13 13.77
CA GLY A 57 -15.03 2.62 13.58
C GLY A 57 -15.14 4.05 13.02
N ASP A 58 -14.04 4.79 12.88
CA ASP A 58 -14.06 6.09 12.21
C ASP A 58 -14.33 5.95 10.71
N LYS A 59 -15.12 6.87 10.17
CA LYS A 59 -15.22 7.05 8.72
C LYS A 59 -14.02 7.84 8.23
N VAL A 60 -13.22 7.26 7.36
CA VAL A 60 -12.02 7.90 6.81
C VAL A 60 -12.22 8.26 5.34
N VAL A 61 -11.51 9.30 4.91
CA VAL A 61 -11.43 9.72 3.50
C VAL A 61 -9.97 9.67 3.09
N VAL A 62 -9.68 8.94 2.01
CA VAL A 62 -8.31 8.74 1.52
C VAL A 62 -8.21 8.95 0.01
N ASP A 63 -7.09 9.51 -0.41
CA ASP A 63 -6.63 9.45 -1.79
C ASP A 63 -5.56 8.37 -1.94
N TRP A 64 -5.60 7.59 -3.02
CA TRP A 64 -4.72 6.43 -3.14
C TRP A 64 -4.29 6.18 -4.58
N ASP A 65 -3.03 5.80 -4.74
CA ASP A 65 -2.48 5.25 -5.98
C ASP A 65 -2.02 3.81 -5.70
N GLY A 66 -2.02 2.97 -6.72
CA GLY A 66 -1.70 1.56 -6.60
C GLY A 66 -0.91 1.03 -7.79
N TYR A 67 0.03 0.13 -7.52
CA TYR A 67 0.95 -0.44 -8.50
C TYR A 67 1.21 -1.91 -8.20
N THR A 68 1.44 -2.69 -9.25
CA THR A 68 1.91 -4.07 -9.11
C THR A 68 3.43 -4.10 -9.04
N VAL A 69 4.02 -4.87 -8.11
CA VAL A 69 5.49 -5.02 -8.06
C VAL A 69 5.94 -6.14 -9.00
N GLY A 70 5.33 -7.32 -8.89
CA GLY A 70 5.68 -8.49 -9.71
C GLY A 70 5.22 -8.48 -11.16
N TYR A 71 4.42 -7.49 -11.55
CA TYR A 71 3.91 -7.34 -12.92
C TYR A 71 4.38 -6.02 -13.53
N PHE A 72 5.70 -5.83 -13.56
CA PHE A 72 6.39 -4.74 -14.26
C PHE A 72 5.95 -3.33 -13.84
N GLY A 73 5.62 -3.10 -12.57
CA GLY A 73 5.22 -1.76 -12.11
C GLY A 73 3.89 -1.29 -12.68
N ARG A 74 3.02 -2.19 -13.19
CA ARG A 74 1.76 -1.78 -13.82
C ARG A 74 0.90 -0.99 -12.86
N ILE A 75 0.43 0.16 -13.34
CA ILE A 75 -0.49 1.04 -12.62
C ILE A 75 -1.83 0.32 -12.46
N ILE A 76 -2.27 0.22 -11.21
CA ILE A 76 -3.60 -0.21 -10.83
C ILE A 76 -4.51 1.02 -10.75
N GLN A 77 -4.06 2.06 -10.05
CA GLN A 77 -4.78 3.33 -9.87
C GLN A 77 -3.74 4.44 -9.82
N ALA A 78 -3.95 5.51 -10.57
CA ALA A 78 -3.20 6.75 -10.42
C ALA A 78 -4.05 7.90 -10.97
N LYS A 79 -4.28 8.95 -10.18
CA LYS A 79 -5.12 10.10 -10.60
C LYS A 79 -4.38 11.15 -11.43
N ASN A 80 -3.11 10.91 -11.80
CA ASN A 80 -2.22 11.88 -12.47
C ASN A 80 -2.06 13.21 -11.73
N LEU A 81 -2.37 13.24 -10.43
CA LEU A 81 -2.15 14.37 -9.54
C LEU A 81 -1.10 13.98 -8.50
N SER A 82 -0.18 14.89 -8.22
CA SER A 82 0.78 14.69 -7.14
C SER A 82 0.04 14.67 -5.81
N LYS A 83 0.25 13.63 -4.98
CA LYS A 83 -0.29 13.59 -3.61
C LYS A 83 0.27 14.76 -2.80
N GLY A 84 -0.58 15.40 -1.99
CA GLY A 84 -0.21 16.62 -1.24
C GLY A 84 -0.01 17.89 -2.09
N GLY A 85 -0.25 17.87 -3.41
CA GLY A 85 -0.22 19.05 -4.27
C GLY A 85 -1.42 19.99 -4.07
N ALA A 86 -1.29 21.25 -4.52
CA ALA A 86 -2.27 22.33 -4.29
C ALA A 86 -3.55 22.25 -5.14
N PHE A 87 -3.67 21.27 -6.04
CA PHE A 87 -4.87 21.09 -6.84
C PHE A 87 -5.96 20.43 -5.98
N GLU A 88 -7.03 21.17 -5.72
CA GLU A 88 -8.25 20.64 -5.12
C GLU A 88 -9.05 19.94 -6.22
N ASP A 89 -8.94 18.61 -6.29
CA ASP A 89 -10.05 17.86 -6.86
C ASP A 89 -11.28 18.17 -5.99
N GLY A 90 -12.40 18.47 -6.64
CA GLY A 90 -13.68 18.39 -5.94
C GLY A 90 -13.84 17.01 -5.29
N ASP A 91 -14.81 16.84 -4.40
CA ASP A 91 -15.01 15.66 -3.54
C ASP A 91 -15.22 14.29 -4.28
N VAL A 92 -15.09 14.30 -5.61
CA VAL A 92 -15.34 13.21 -6.56
C VAL A 92 -14.16 12.23 -6.58
N GLY A 93 -14.42 10.99 -6.18
CA GLY A 93 -13.52 9.86 -6.41
C GLY A 93 -12.49 9.57 -5.30
N PHE A 94 -12.56 10.22 -4.14
CA PHE A 94 -11.82 9.74 -2.96
C PHE A 94 -12.46 8.51 -2.35
N LEU A 95 -11.63 7.58 -1.87
CA LEU A 95 -12.09 6.37 -1.22
C LEU A 95 -12.57 6.70 0.19
N ARG A 96 -13.78 6.24 0.53
CA ARG A 96 -14.40 6.42 1.84
C ARG A 96 -14.80 5.08 2.38
N PHE A 97 -14.41 4.80 3.62
CA PHE A 97 -14.78 3.56 4.30
C PHE A 97 -14.75 3.78 5.81
N THR A 98 -15.25 2.81 6.56
CA THR A 98 -15.16 2.78 8.02
C THR A 98 -13.94 1.93 8.40
N LEU A 99 -13.03 2.45 9.21
CA LEU A 99 -11.85 1.70 9.64
C LEU A 99 -12.28 0.47 10.45
N ASP A 100 -11.64 -0.67 10.20
CA ASP A 100 -11.95 -2.02 10.72
C ASP A 100 -13.31 -2.58 10.30
N SER A 101 -13.88 -2.10 9.19
CA SER A 101 -15.14 -2.66 8.67
C SER A 101 -14.94 -3.83 7.72
N GLY A 102 -13.69 -4.11 7.31
CA GLY A 102 -13.38 -5.10 6.28
C GLY A 102 -13.80 -4.64 4.87
N ALA A 103 -14.03 -3.34 4.68
CA ALA A 103 -14.37 -2.77 3.37
C ALA A 103 -13.16 -2.70 2.42
N VAL A 104 -11.95 -2.71 2.96
CA VAL A 104 -10.67 -2.70 2.22
C VAL A 104 -9.76 -3.82 2.73
N ILE A 105 -8.73 -4.18 1.96
CA ILE A 105 -7.79 -5.24 2.33
C ILE A 105 -7.12 -4.95 3.70
N PRO A 106 -6.73 -6.00 4.46
CA PRO A 106 -6.18 -5.80 5.80
C PRO A 106 -4.96 -4.89 5.85
N ALA A 107 -4.06 -4.95 4.85
CA ALA A 107 -2.92 -4.03 4.79
C ALA A 107 -3.34 -2.56 4.71
N PHE A 108 -4.46 -2.25 4.06
CA PHE A 108 -4.91 -0.88 3.87
C PHE A 108 -5.53 -0.33 5.15
N GLU A 109 -6.25 -1.16 5.93
CA GLU A 109 -6.70 -0.80 7.28
C GLU A 109 -5.51 -0.64 8.24
N GLU A 110 -4.60 -1.63 8.26
CA GLU A 110 -3.38 -1.60 9.08
C GLU A 110 -2.55 -0.33 8.82
N ALA A 111 -2.39 0.05 7.54
CA ALA A 111 -1.59 1.20 7.14
C ALA A 111 -2.07 2.53 7.73
N LEU A 112 -3.37 2.67 8.03
CA LEU A 112 -3.93 3.91 8.57
C LEU A 112 -3.65 4.07 10.07
N TYR A 113 -3.31 2.99 10.78
CA TYR A 113 -2.90 3.09 12.17
C TYR A 113 -1.60 3.89 12.30
N GLY A 114 -1.63 4.86 13.21
CA GLY A 114 -0.52 5.81 13.43
C GLY A 114 -0.37 6.88 12.34
N MET A 115 -1.14 6.85 11.25
CA MET A 115 -1.22 7.99 10.33
C MET A 115 -1.99 9.14 10.97
N ARG A 116 -1.67 10.36 10.54
CA ARG A 116 -2.43 11.57 10.86
C ARG A 116 -3.05 12.14 9.61
N VAL A 117 -4.20 12.79 9.73
CA VAL A 117 -4.81 13.53 8.63
C VAL A 117 -3.79 14.53 8.05
N GLY A 118 -3.65 14.51 6.73
CA GLY A 118 -2.61 15.19 5.97
C GLY A 118 -1.32 14.37 5.79
N GLY A 119 -1.27 13.13 6.27
CA GLY A 119 -0.14 12.24 6.10
C GLY A 119 -0.14 11.55 4.73
N ILE A 120 1.06 11.28 4.21
CA ILE A 120 1.27 10.48 2.99
C ILE A 120 2.17 9.31 3.36
N ARG A 121 1.69 8.10 3.15
CA ARG A 121 2.37 6.84 3.46
C ARG A 121 2.38 5.93 2.24
N ARG A 122 3.53 5.32 1.97
CA ARG A 122 3.64 4.21 1.02
C ARG A 122 3.60 2.91 1.78
N ILE A 123 2.91 1.92 1.25
CA ILE A 123 2.92 0.55 1.75
C ILE A 123 3.29 -0.45 0.66
N LEU A 124 3.98 -1.50 1.06
CA LEU A 124 4.27 -2.70 0.27
C LEU A 124 3.52 -3.86 0.92
N VAL A 125 2.49 -4.32 0.22
CA VAL A 125 1.59 -5.39 0.67
C VAL A 125 2.15 -6.71 0.17
N PRO A 126 2.63 -7.61 1.06
CA PRO A 126 3.12 -8.92 0.65
C PRO A 126 1.96 -9.78 0.09
N PRO A 127 2.26 -10.87 -0.63
CA PRO A 127 1.27 -11.92 -0.88
C PRO A 127 0.75 -12.50 0.44
N GLY A 128 -0.45 -13.09 0.39
CA GLY A 128 -1.04 -13.77 1.55
C GLY A 128 -2.10 -12.92 2.28
N PRO A 129 -2.24 -13.05 3.62
CA PRO A 129 -3.41 -12.58 4.37
C PRO A 129 -3.66 -11.06 4.33
N LEU A 130 -2.62 -10.27 4.07
CA LEU A 130 -2.71 -8.81 3.98
C LEU A 130 -3.23 -8.30 2.63
N ASN A 131 -3.25 -9.17 1.62
CA ASN A 131 -3.59 -8.85 0.24
C ASN A 131 -5.07 -9.12 -0.06
N TYR A 132 -5.46 -9.00 -1.33
CA TYR A 132 -6.79 -9.39 -1.78
C TYR A 132 -6.99 -10.91 -1.62
N PRO A 133 -8.18 -11.37 -1.19
CA PRO A 133 -8.51 -12.78 -1.15
C PRO A 133 -8.41 -13.41 -2.54
N GLU A 134 -7.84 -14.62 -2.61
CA GLU A 134 -7.59 -15.30 -3.90
C GLU A 134 -8.89 -15.72 -4.61
N ASP A 135 -9.93 -16.07 -3.84
CA ASP A 135 -11.19 -16.64 -4.32
C ASP A 135 -12.16 -15.61 -4.92
N THR A 136 -12.12 -14.38 -4.41
CA THR A 136 -13.06 -13.30 -4.72
C THR A 136 -12.37 -12.10 -5.36
N GLY A 137 -11.03 -12.04 -5.29
CA GLY A 137 -10.20 -10.95 -5.78
C GLY A 137 -10.62 -9.61 -5.21
N PHE A 138 -10.53 -8.56 -6.03
CA PHE A 138 -10.91 -7.20 -5.67
C PHE A 138 -12.40 -6.88 -5.90
N LYS A 139 -13.25 -7.89 -6.14
CA LYS A 139 -14.67 -7.63 -6.49
C LYS A 139 -15.55 -7.28 -5.29
N LYS A 140 -15.16 -7.70 -4.09
CA LYS A 140 -15.93 -7.53 -2.84
C LYS A 140 -15.25 -6.63 -1.81
N ILE A 141 -13.95 -6.42 -1.95
CA ILE A 141 -13.11 -5.69 -1.01
C ILE A 141 -12.27 -4.69 -1.80
N GLY A 142 -12.13 -3.47 -1.27
CA GLY A 142 -11.34 -2.41 -1.87
C GLY A 142 -9.87 -2.42 -1.42
N PRO A 143 -9.09 -1.42 -1.85
CA PRO A 143 -9.45 -0.37 -2.81
C PRO A 143 -9.67 -0.86 -4.26
N VAL A 144 -10.85 -0.65 -4.82
CA VAL A 144 -11.16 -1.09 -6.20
C VAL A 144 -10.73 -0.01 -7.21
N PRO A 145 -9.95 -0.35 -8.25
CA PRO A 145 -9.53 0.63 -9.24
C PRO A 145 -10.71 1.17 -10.06
N ASP A 146 -10.68 2.44 -10.43
CA ASP A 146 -11.79 3.04 -11.19
C ASP A 146 -11.75 2.66 -12.68
N THR A 147 -10.55 2.49 -13.23
CA THR A 147 -10.36 2.22 -14.66
C THR A 147 -10.44 0.73 -14.98
N ARG A 148 -10.91 0.39 -16.19
CA ARG A 148 -10.91 -1.01 -16.67
C ARG A 148 -9.51 -1.60 -16.75
N SER A 149 -8.53 -0.78 -17.17
CA SER A 149 -7.12 -1.20 -17.24
C SER A 149 -6.59 -1.57 -15.85
N GLY A 150 -6.86 -0.72 -14.84
CA GLY A 150 -6.50 -0.97 -13.45
C GLY A 150 -7.11 -2.25 -12.89
N LYS A 151 -8.42 -2.44 -13.11
CA LYS A 151 -9.13 -3.68 -12.74
C LYS A 151 -8.51 -4.92 -13.39
N ASN A 152 -8.11 -4.83 -14.65
CA ASN A 152 -7.47 -5.94 -15.36
C ASN A 152 -6.06 -6.22 -14.80
N ALA A 153 -5.26 -5.19 -14.52
CA ALA A 153 -3.92 -5.33 -13.96
C ALA A 153 -3.94 -5.96 -12.55
N LEU A 154 -4.79 -5.44 -11.66
CA LEU A 154 -4.97 -5.99 -10.33
C LEU A 154 -5.52 -7.43 -10.39
N GLY A 155 -6.54 -7.65 -11.22
CA GLY A 155 -7.12 -8.98 -11.42
C GLY A 155 -6.09 -9.99 -11.90
N PHE A 156 -5.28 -9.61 -12.89
CA PHE A 156 -4.22 -10.47 -13.40
C PHE A 156 -3.27 -10.91 -12.29
N VAL A 157 -2.81 -10.01 -11.43
CA VAL A 157 -1.87 -10.36 -10.35
C VAL A 157 -2.51 -11.24 -9.27
N VAL A 158 -3.69 -10.85 -8.78
CA VAL A 158 -4.32 -11.52 -7.63
C VAL A 158 -4.75 -12.95 -7.97
N VAL A 159 -5.32 -13.18 -9.15
CA VAL A 159 -5.87 -14.49 -9.55
C VAL A 159 -4.84 -15.39 -10.24
N ASN A 160 -3.61 -14.92 -10.47
CA ASN A 160 -2.60 -15.74 -11.13
C ASN A 160 -2.09 -16.84 -10.19
N GLU A 161 -2.14 -18.09 -10.66
CA GLU A 161 -1.59 -19.25 -9.95
C GLU A 161 -0.15 -19.59 -10.40
N GLY A 162 0.36 -18.87 -11.41
CA GLY A 162 1.71 -19.00 -11.93
C GLY A 162 2.77 -18.36 -11.01
N ALA A 163 4.01 -18.34 -11.49
CA ALA A 163 5.16 -17.77 -10.76
C ALA A 163 5.19 -16.24 -10.90
N ILE A 164 4.15 -15.57 -10.38
CA ILE A 164 4.05 -14.12 -10.34
C ILE A 164 4.13 -13.66 -8.89
N ASP A 165 4.93 -12.61 -8.67
CA ASP A 165 4.98 -11.95 -7.37
C ASP A 165 3.73 -11.09 -7.18
N LYS A 166 2.91 -11.47 -6.20
CA LYS A 166 1.64 -10.80 -5.90
C LYS A 166 1.80 -9.56 -5.01
N THR A 167 3.04 -9.11 -4.75
CA THR A 167 3.30 -7.90 -3.98
C THR A 167 2.68 -6.69 -4.66
N LEU A 168 1.93 -5.90 -3.88
CA LEU A 168 1.32 -4.65 -4.32
C LEU A 168 1.97 -3.47 -3.61
N LEU A 169 2.01 -2.32 -4.27
CA LEU A 169 2.45 -1.07 -3.69
C LEU A 169 1.30 -0.08 -3.72
N PHE A 170 1.04 0.59 -2.61
CA PHE A 170 0.08 1.69 -2.55
C PHE A 170 0.70 2.94 -1.96
N ASP A 171 0.37 4.08 -2.53
CA ASP A 171 0.58 5.38 -1.89
C ASP A 171 -0.75 5.88 -1.36
N ILE A 172 -0.81 6.22 -0.08
CA ILE A 172 -2.03 6.59 0.64
C ILE A 172 -1.85 8.00 1.20
N GLU A 173 -2.78 8.89 0.88
CA GLU A 173 -2.92 10.20 1.52
C GLU A 173 -4.19 10.20 2.38
N LEU A 174 -4.03 10.37 3.69
CA LEU A 174 -5.17 10.46 4.62
C LEU A 174 -5.73 11.89 4.60
N LEU A 175 -6.92 12.09 4.03
CA LEU A 175 -7.49 13.42 3.81
C LEU A 175 -8.35 13.91 4.97
N GLY A 176 -9.00 13.00 5.70
CA GLY A 176 -9.88 13.39 6.79
C GLY A 176 -10.59 12.25 7.50
N ILE A 177 -11.22 12.59 8.61
CA ILE A 177 -12.03 11.71 9.46
C ILE A 177 -13.43 12.33 9.62
N GLY A 178 -14.47 11.51 9.50
CA GLY A 178 -15.88 11.87 9.62
C GLY A 178 -16.67 11.80 8.30
N ALA A 179 -17.98 11.58 8.40
CA ALA A 179 -18.89 11.41 7.26
C ALA A 179 -18.95 12.64 6.33
N ASN A 180 -18.67 13.82 6.86
CA ASN A 180 -18.71 15.11 6.15
C ASN A 180 -17.32 15.75 6.04
N ALA A 181 -16.24 14.98 6.27
CA ALA A 181 -14.90 15.50 6.10
C ALA A 181 -14.76 16.01 4.67
N LYS A 182 -14.61 17.33 4.51
CA LYS A 182 -14.29 17.91 3.21
C LYS A 182 -12.98 17.27 2.77
N ALA A 183 -12.96 16.65 1.59
CA ALA A 183 -11.74 16.09 1.03
C ALA A 183 -10.81 17.18 0.49
N ARG A 184 -10.46 18.13 1.36
CA ARG A 184 -9.37 19.08 1.13
C ARG A 184 -8.08 18.44 1.59
N ARG A 185 -7.01 18.62 0.85
CA ARG A 185 -5.70 18.19 1.29
C ARG A 185 -5.31 18.95 2.55
N ALA A 186 -5.16 18.22 3.65
CA ALA A 186 -4.82 18.79 4.95
C ALA A 186 -3.34 19.21 5.00
N GLU A 187 -2.90 19.83 6.09
CA GLU A 187 -1.50 20.24 6.28
C GLU A 187 -0.61 19.06 6.76
N GLY A 188 0.69 19.19 6.56
CA GLY A 188 1.66 18.20 7.04
C GLY A 188 3.10 18.61 6.75
N THR A 189 4.05 17.86 7.31
CA THR A 189 5.49 18.09 7.17
C THR A 189 6.10 17.01 6.28
N TRP A 190 6.75 17.41 5.19
CA TRP A 190 7.47 16.48 4.31
C TRP A 190 8.70 15.92 5.02
N ILE A 191 8.87 14.61 4.93
CA ILE A 191 10.09 13.97 5.41
C ILE A 191 11.16 14.19 4.35
N ALA A 192 12.31 14.73 4.78
CA ALA A 192 13.43 15.01 3.88
C ALA A 192 13.83 13.72 3.15
N GLY A 193 13.80 13.77 1.82
CA GLY A 193 14.38 12.70 1.02
C GLY A 193 15.92 12.75 1.09
N PRO A 194 16.61 11.66 0.72
CA PRO A 194 18.08 11.62 0.69
C PRO A 194 18.74 12.63 -0.28
N PHE A 195 17.95 13.41 -1.02
CA PHE A 195 18.40 14.44 -1.95
C PHE A 195 18.08 15.87 -1.48
N ALA A 196 17.61 16.06 -0.25
CA ALA A 196 17.20 17.38 0.26
C ALA A 196 18.39 18.31 0.62
N GLU A 197 19.63 17.82 0.63
CA GLU A 197 20.80 18.59 1.09
C GLU A 197 21.52 19.43 0.02
N ASN A 198 21.03 19.50 -1.22
CA ASN A 198 21.65 20.30 -2.27
C ASN A 198 20.74 21.42 -2.79
N LYS A 199 20.46 22.43 -1.95
CA LYS A 199 20.06 23.77 -2.39
C LYS A 199 20.56 24.86 -1.46
#